data_AF-A0A7V5UB47-F1
#
_entry.id   AF-A0A7V5UB47-F1
#
_cell.length_a   1.000
_cell.length_b   1.000
_cell.length_c   1.000
_cell.angle_alpha   90.00
_cell.angle_beta   90.00
_cell.angle_gamma   90.00
#
_symmetry.space_group_name_H-M   'P 1'
#
loop_
_entity.id
_entity.type
_entity.pdbx_description
1 polymer ?
#
loop_
_entity_poly.entity_id
_entity_poly.type
_entity_poly.pdbx_seq_one_letter_code
_entity_poly.pdbx_strand_id
1 'polypeptide(L)'
;INDKHIEVVIRQMLRKVVITDPGESNFLRDEQVERARVEEVNAQLVKDGKVPAKFETQLLGITKASLVTESFISAASFQETTRVLTEAAVRGARDDLRGLKENVIVGRLIPAGTGLAYHNERRRQRAGVTFDDIEFAQTASEAAAESAEQVAAEGAEAGETEAPAE
;
A
#
# COMPACT_ATOMS: atom_id res chain seq x y z
N ILE A 1 16.47 12.24 -19.90
CA ILE A 1 15.58 11.37 -19.09
C ILE A 1 15.75 11.83 -17.64
N ASN A 2 14.67 12.02 -16.89
CA ASN A 2 14.75 12.43 -15.48
C ASN A 2 14.90 11.19 -14.59
N ASP A 3 15.77 11.24 -13.59
CA ASP A 3 16.04 10.12 -12.67
C ASP A 3 14.78 9.64 -11.95
N LYS A 4 13.78 10.52 -11.74
CA LYS A 4 12.46 10.14 -11.21
C LYS A 4 11.80 9.00 -12.01
N HIS A 5 12.04 8.93 -13.32
CA HIS A 5 11.48 7.86 -14.16
C HIS A 5 12.15 6.52 -13.85
N ILE A 6 13.46 6.53 -13.65
CA ILE A 6 14.25 5.35 -13.30
C ILE A 6 13.87 4.89 -11.89
N GLU A 7 13.72 5.81 -10.94
CA GLU A 7 13.31 5.51 -9.57
C GLU A 7 11.95 4.80 -9.51
N VAL A 8 10.98 5.28 -10.29
CA VAL A 8 9.65 4.64 -10.36
C VAL A 8 9.75 3.22 -10.93
N VAL A 9 10.63 2.98 -11.90
CA VAL A 9 10.85 1.62 -12.45
C VAL A 9 11.55 0.72 -11.43
N ILE A 10 12.61 1.20 -10.77
CA ILE A 10 13.32 0.44 -9.74
C ILE A 10 12.37 0.11 -8.57
N ARG A 11 11.49 1.03 -8.20
CA ARG A 11 10.44 0.78 -7.21
C ARG A 11 9.55 -0.39 -7.62
N GLN A 12 9.20 -0.53 -8.89
CA GLN A 12 8.45 -1.70 -9.38
C GLN A 12 9.25 -3.00 -9.31
N MET A 13 10.57 -2.93 -9.55
CA MET A 13 11.47 -4.09 -9.47
C MET A 13 11.69 -4.58 -8.02
N LEU A 14 11.49 -3.73 -7.01
CA LEU A 14 11.66 -4.02 -5.58
C LEU A 14 10.34 -4.29 -4.82
N ARG A 15 9.24 -4.56 -5.53
CA ARG A 15 7.91 -4.74 -4.91
C ARG A 15 7.73 -6.01 -4.09
N LYS A 16 8.57 -7.02 -4.31
CA LYS A 16 8.45 -8.32 -3.66
C LYS A 16 9.50 -8.49 -2.57
N VAL A 17 9.10 -9.15 -1.51
CA VAL A 17 9.95 -9.49 -0.38
C VAL A 17 9.85 -10.99 -0.10
N VAL A 18 10.89 -11.55 0.49
CA VAL A 18 10.93 -12.94 0.96
C VAL A 18 10.94 -12.91 2.48
N ILE A 19 10.05 -13.69 3.09
CA ILE A 19 9.95 -13.78 4.55
C ILE A 19 11.11 -14.60 5.11
N THR A 20 11.94 -13.99 5.95
CA THR A 20 13.05 -14.68 6.62
C THR A 20 12.63 -15.29 7.95
N ASP A 21 11.76 -14.60 8.68
CA ASP A 21 11.16 -15.03 9.95
C ASP A 21 9.68 -14.61 9.97
N PRO A 22 8.73 -15.55 10.04
CA PRO A 22 7.31 -15.22 10.04
C PRO A 22 6.84 -14.56 11.34
N GLY A 23 7.61 -14.60 12.44
CA GLY A 23 7.17 -14.09 13.73
C GLY A 23 5.84 -14.71 14.17
N GLU A 24 4.86 -13.86 14.56
CA GLU A 24 3.49 -14.29 14.88
C GLU A 24 2.49 -13.98 13.74
N SER A 25 2.98 -13.81 12.52
CA SER A 25 2.14 -13.64 11.33
C SER A 25 1.68 -14.99 10.76
N ASN A 26 0.75 -14.93 9.80
CA ASN A 26 0.31 -16.10 9.04
C ASN A 26 1.20 -16.40 7.82
N PHE A 27 2.36 -15.75 7.71
CA PHE A 27 3.29 -16.00 6.61
C PHE A 27 4.08 -17.30 6.81
N LEU A 28 4.52 -17.88 5.70
CA LEU A 28 5.44 -19.00 5.70
C LEU A 28 6.88 -18.50 5.52
N ARG A 29 7.84 -19.22 6.11
CA ARG A 29 9.26 -18.96 5.84
C ARG A 29 9.57 -19.20 4.37
N ASP A 30 10.40 -18.35 3.79
CA ASP A 30 10.75 -18.31 2.37
C ASP A 30 9.56 -18.02 1.42
N GLU A 31 8.41 -17.59 1.96
CA GLU A 31 7.28 -17.15 1.16
C GLU A 31 7.59 -15.82 0.47
N GLN A 32 7.28 -15.74 -0.83
CA GLN A 32 7.38 -14.50 -1.58
C GLN A 32 6.04 -13.75 -1.54
N VAL A 33 6.06 -12.55 -0.99
CA VAL A 33 4.87 -11.74 -0.76
C VAL A 33 5.09 -10.30 -1.21
N GLU A 34 3.99 -9.55 -1.36
CA GLU A 34 4.05 -8.12 -1.69
C GLU A 34 4.53 -7.32 -0.48
N ARG A 35 5.50 -6.43 -0.69
CA ARG A 35 6.05 -5.57 0.37
C ARG A 35 4.95 -4.81 1.12
N ALA A 36 4.02 -4.21 0.39
CA ALA A 36 2.92 -3.44 0.98
C ALA A 36 2.03 -4.30 1.89
N ARG A 37 1.79 -5.56 1.54
CA ARG A 37 1.00 -6.49 2.34
C ARG A 37 1.71 -6.88 3.64
N VAL A 38 3.03 -7.10 3.57
CA VAL A 38 3.82 -7.41 4.78
C VAL A 38 3.88 -6.19 5.70
N GLU A 39 4.06 -4.99 5.15
CA GLU A 39 4.04 -3.74 5.90
C GLU A 39 2.68 -3.52 6.60
N GLU A 40 1.56 -3.78 5.92
CA GLU A 40 0.21 -3.68 6.49
C GLU A 40 -0.01 -4.69 7.64
N VAL A 41 0.33 -5.96 7.41
CA VAL A 41 0.18 -7.02 8.43
C VAL A 41 1.08 -6.74 9.63
N ASN A 42 2.33 -6.32 9.41
CA ASN A 42 3.23 -5.96 10.50
C ASN A 42 2.72 -4.76 11.29
N ALA A 43 2.15 -3.74 10.64
CA ALA A 43 1.55 -2.62 11.33
C ALA A 43 0.39 -3.05 12.25
N GLN A 44 -0.38 -4.06 11.86
CA GLN A 44 -1.44 -4.64 12.69
C GLN A 44 -0.88 -5.45 13.86
N LEU A 45 0.11 -6.32 13.61
CA LEU A 45 0.76 -7.11 14.66
C LEU A 45 1.42 -6.24 15.74
N VAL A 46 2.06 -5.14 15.34
CA VAL A 46 2.66 -4.19 16.29
C VAL A 46 1.59 -3.51 17.15
N LYS A 47 0.42 -3.18 16.60
CA LYS A 47 -0.71 -2.64 17.38
C LYS A 47 -1.25 -3.65 18.40
N ASP A 48 -1.22 -4.93 18.04
CA ASP A 48 -1.63 -6.03 18.92
C ASP A 48 -0.53 -6.43 19.92
N GLY A 49 0.65 -5.79 19.90
CA GLY A 49 1.78 -6.12 20.77
C GLY A 49 2.49 -7.43 20.42
N LYS A 50 2.27 -7.97 19.22
CA LYS A 50 2.84 -9.24 18.73
C LYS A 50 4.16 -9.02 18.00
N VAL A 51 4.91 -10.11 17.81
CA VAL A 51 6.18 -10.07 17.06
C VAL A 51 5.92 -9.95 15.55
N PRO A 52 6.39 -8.87 14.88
CA PRO A 52 6.21 -8.70 13.43
C PRO A 52 7.10 -9.66 12.63
N ALA A 53 6.69 -9.94 11.39
CA ALA A 53 7.47 -10.75 10.47
C ALA A 53 8.70 -9.99 9.94
N LYS A 54 9.84 -10.66 9.85
CA LYS A 54 11.06 -10.13 9.20
C LYS A 54 11.12 -10.60 7.76
N PHE A 55 11.60 -9.73 6.89
CA PHE A 55 11.66 -9.97 5.46
C PHE A 55 12.87 -9.30 4.82
N GLU A 56 13.28 -9.84 3.68
CA GLU A 56 14.32 -9.26 2.84
C GLU A 56 13.74 -8.85 1.49
N THR A 57 14.14 -7.67 1.00
CA THR A 57 13.64 -7.17 -0.28
C THR A 57 14.32 -7.90 -1.42
N GLN A 58 13.53 -8.37 -2.39
CA GLN A 58 14.05 -9.08 -3.55
C GLN A 58 13.96 -8.21 -4.80
N LEU A 59 15.11 -7.98 -5.44
CA LEU A 59 15.16 -7.30 -6.73
C LEU A 59 14.78 -8.27 -7.85
N LEU A 60 13.69 -7.97 -8.55
CA LEU A 60 13.21 -8.72 -9.70
C LEU A 60 13.45 -7.96 -11.00
N GLY A 61 13.82 -8.67 -12.06
CA GLY A 61 13.84 -8.11 -13.42
C GLY A 61 12.44 -7.64 -13.85
N ILE A 62 12.36 -6.63 -14.72
CA ILE A 62 11.09 -6.02 -15.15
C ILE A 62 10.06 -7.03 -15.68
N THR A 63 10.52 -8.04 -16.43
CA THR A 63 9.65 -9.11 -16.97
C THR A 63 9.07 -9.96 -15.87
N LYS A 64 9.90 -10.38 -14.90
CA LYS A 64 9.45 -11.19 -13.76
C LYS A 64 8.54 -10.38 -12.84
N ALA A 65 8.89 -9.14 -12.53
CA ALA A 65 8.04 -8.24 -11.74
C ALA A 65 6.66 -8.01 -12.39
N SER A 66 6.58 -7.99 -13.73
CA SER A 66 5.32 -7.82 -14.47
C SER A 66 4.45 -9.08 -14.52
N LEU A 67 5.05 -10.27 -14.38
CA LEU A 67 4.32 -11.54 -14.30
C LEU A 67 3.83 -11.81 -12.87
N VAL A 68 4.61 -11.46 -11.85
CA VAL A 68 4.26 -11.66 -10.43
C VAL A 68 3.45 -10.48 -9.88
N THR A 69 2.31 -10.20 -10.52
CA THR A 69 1.33 -9.20 -10.05
C THR A 69 0.10 -9.88 -9.45
N GLU A 70 -0.66 -9.17 -8.61
CA GLU A 70 -1.86 -9.73 -7.96
C GLU A 70 -2.99 -10.01 -8.96
N SER A 71 -3.06 -9.23 -10.03
CA SER A 71 -4.06 -9.43 -11.08
C SER A 71 -3.59 -10.45 -12.10
N PHE A 72 -4.28 -11.58 -12.14
CA PHE A 72 -4.05 -12.58 -13.17
C PHE A 72 -4.51 -12.09 -14.55
N ILE A 73 -5.50 -11.18 -14.63
CA ILE A 73 -5.95 -10.59 -15.90
C ILE A 73 -4.83 -9.72 -16.50
N SER A 74 -4.24 -8.86 -15.67
CA SER A 74 -3.10 -8.03 -16.07
C SER A 74 -1.88 -8.89 -16.42
N ALA A 75 -1.55 -9.90 -15.60
CA ALA A 75 -0.42 -10.78 -15.86
C ALA A 75 -0.60 -11.59 -17.15
N ALA A 76 -1.77 -12.18 -17.37
CA ALA A 76 -2.07 -12.95 -18.58
C ALA A 76 -2.01 -12.08 -19.85
N SER A 77 -2.38 -10.79 -19.75
CA SER A 77 -2.28 -9.87 -20.89
C SER A 77 -0.85 -9.53 -21.33
N PHE A 78 0.15 -9.80 -20.48
CA PHE A 78 1.54 -9.50 -20.79
C PHE A 78 2.20 -10.66 -21.54
N GLN A 79 2.36 -11.81 -20.90
CA GLN A 79 3.00 -13.02 -21.43
C GLN A 79 2.46 -14.27 -20.72
N GLU A 80 2.79 -15.46 -21.26
CA GLU A 80 2.52 -16.76 -20.61
C GLU A 80 1.04 -17.01 -20.26
N THR A 81 0.13 -16.52 -21.10
CA THR A 81 -1.34 -16.56 -20.96
C THR A 81 -1.86 -17.90 -20.42
N THR A 82 -1.50 -19.01 -21.08
CA THR A 82 -1.98 -20.36 -20.72
C THR A 82 -1.58 -20.75 -19.31
N ARG A 83 -0.33 -20.46 -18.90
CA ARG A 83 0.17 -20.80 -17.56
C ARG A 83 -0.56 -19.98 -16.49
N VAL A 84 -0.62 -18.66 -16.69
CA VAL A 84 -1.25 -17.73 -15.73
C VAL A 84 -2.73 -18.05 -15.51
N LEU A 85 -3.47 -18.30 -16.60
CA LEU A 85 -4.90 -18.62 -16.50
C LEU A 85 -5.15 -19.99 -15.86
N THR A 86 -4.31 -20.98 -16.15
CA THR A 86 -4.44 -22.32 -15.53
C THR A 86 -4.20 -22.24 -14.03
N GLU A 87 -3.13 -21.56 -13.60
CA GLU A 87 -2.84 -21.36 -12.18
C GLU A 87 -3.94 -20.60 -11.45
N ALA A 88 -4.48 -19.54 -12.07
CA ALA A 88 -5.60 -18.78 -11.51
C ALA A 88 -6.86 -19.63 -11.37
N ALA A 89 -7.17 -20.46 -12.37
CA ALA A 89 -8.32 -21.36 -12.35
C ALA A 89 -8.20 -22.43 -11.25
N VAL A 90 -7.02 -23.04 -11.09
CA VAL A 90 -6.75 -24.05 -10.05
C VAL A 90 -6.86 -23.45 -8.65
N ARG A 91 -6.37 -22.21 -8.45
CA ARG A 91 -6.48 -21.52 -7.15
C ARG A 91 -7.87 -20.92 -6.90
N GLY A 92 -8.76 -20.89 -7.90
CA GLY A 92 -10.03 -20.18 -7.81
C GLY A 92 -9.86 -18.67 -7.61
N ALA A 93 -8.79 -18.09 -8.17
CA ALA A 93 -8.42 -16.70 -7.97
C ALA A 93 -9.50 -15.73 -8.48
N ARG A 94 -9.71 -14.62 -7.77
CA ARG A 94 -10.61 -13.54 -8.15
C ARG A 94 -9.81 -12.26 -8.34
N ASP A 95 -10.17 -11.50 -9.36
CA ASP A 95 -9.53 -10.24 -9.68
C ASP A 95 -10.39 -9.06 -9.22
N ASP A 96 -9.81 -8.18 -8.40
CA ASP A 96 -10.51 -7.03 -7.83
C ASP A 96 -10.58 -5.82 -8.78
N LEU A 97 -9.93 -5.89 -9.95
CA LEU A 97 -9.90 -4.84 -10.97
C LEU A 97 -9.40 -3.49 -10.40
N ARG A 98 -8.31 -3.54 -9.62
CA ARG A 98 -7.70 -2.35 -9.01
C ARG A 98 -6.67 -1.68 -9.92
N GLY A 99 -6.19 -2.39 -10.93
CA GLY A 99 -5.14 -1.96 -11.84
C GLY A 99 -5.64 -1.23 -13.08
N LEU A 100 -4.72 -0.61 -13.80
CA LEU A 100 -5.01 0.08 -15.05
C LEU A 100 -5.39 -0.90 -16.17
N LYS A 101 -4.56 -1.94 -16.40
CA LYS A 101 -4.73 -2.89 -17.51
C LYS A 101 -6.02 -3.70 -17.39
N GLU A 102 -6.32 -4.24 -16.21
CA GLU A 102 -7.59 -4.94 -15.93
C GLU A 102 -8.80 -4.12 -16.36
N ASN A 103 -8.88 -2.85 -15.94
CA ASN A 103 -10.04 -2.01 -16.24
C ASN A 103 -10.14 -1.69 -17.74
N VAL A 104 -9.01 -1.48 -18.42
CA VAL A 104 -8.99 -1.31 -19.87
C VAL A 104 -9.50 -2.56 -20.59
N ILE A 105 -9.04 -3.75 -20.19
CA ILE A 105 -9.44 -5.02 -20.81
C ILE A 105 -10.93 -5.29 -20.62
N VAL A 106 -11.48 -4.97 -19.44
CA VAL A 106 -12.90 -5.17 -19.10
C VAL A 106 -13.79 -4.05 -19.65
N GLY A 107 -13.23 -2.93 -20.11
CA GLY A 107 -13.98 -1.78 -20.65
C GLY A 107 -14.57 -0.85 -19.58
N ARG A 108 -13.96 -0.77 -18.40
CA ARG A 108 -14.33 0.16 -17.31
C ARG A 108 -13.42 1.39 -17.30
N LEU A 109 -13.87 2.47 -16.65
CA LEU A 109 -13.03 3.63 -16.38
C LEU A 109 -11.75 3.19 -15.66
N ILE A 110 -10.60 3.74 -16.04
CA ILE A 110 -9.33 3.44 -15.39
C ILE A 110 -9.21 4.16 -14.03
N PRO A 111 -8.53 3.57 -13.03
CA PRO A 111 -8.33 4.19 -11.71
C PRO A 111 -7.24 5.27 -11.71
N ALA A 112 -7.23 6.15 -12.72
CA ALA A 112 -6.29 7.26 -12.84
C ALA A 112 -6.94 8.44 -13.58
N GLY A 113 -6.39 9.64 -13.39
CA GLY A 113 -6.92 10.87 -14.00
C GLY A 113 -8.37 11.10 -13.59
N THR A 114 -9.24 11.39 -14.56
CA THR A 114 -10.67 11.63 -14.34
C THR A 114 -11.42 10.41 -13.79
N GLY A 115 -10.94 9.20 -14.06
CA GLY A 115 -11.54 7.97 -13.53
C GLY A 115 -11.23 7.73 -12.05
N LEU A 116 -10.27 8.44 -11.45
CA LEU A 116 -9.93 8.28 -10.03
C LEU A 116 -11.10 8.68 -9.12
N ALA A 117 -11.83 9.74 -9.45
CA ALA A 117 -13.01 10.19 -8.69
C ALA A 117 -14.08 9.10 -8.64
N TYR A 118 -14.38 8.48 -9.79
CA TYR A 118 -15.32 7.37 -9.91
C TYR A 118 -14.90 6.15 -9.06
N HIS A 119 -13.61 5.78 -9.10
CA HIS A 119 -13.11 4.65 -8.31
C HIS A 119 -13.08 4.94 -6.81
N ASN A 120 -12.75 6.18 -6.40
CA ASN A 120 -12.75 6.58 -5.00
C ASN A 120 -14.16 6.58 -4.41
N GLU A 121 -15.13 7.14 -5.12
CA GLU A 121 -16.53 7.13 -4.69
C GLU A 121 -17.08 5.70 -4.58
N ARG A 122 -16.78 4.85 -5.56
CA ARG A 122 -17.18 3.43 -5.52
C ARG A 122 -16.52 2.67 -4.37
N ARG A 123 -15.26 2.97 -4.04
CA ARG A 123 -14.58 2.40 -2.87
C ARG A 123 -15.25 2.84 -1.56
N ARG A 124 -15.64 4.12 -1.45
CA ARG A 124 -16.38 4.63 -0.28
C ARG A 124 -17.71 3.90 -0.09
N GLN A 125 -18.51 3.80 -1.16
CA GLN A 125 -19.79 3.09 -1.13
C GLN A 125 -19.63 1.60 -0.74
N ARG A 126 -18.58 0.93 -1.21
CA ARG A 126 -18.28 -0.47 -0.86
C ARG A 126 -17.80 -0.65 0.58
N ALA A 127 -17.08 0.32 1.11
CA ALA A 127 -16.57 0.29 2.47
C ALA A 127 -17.64 0.61 3.53
N GLY A 128 -18.87 0.96 3.09
CA GLY A 128 -19.97 1.31 4.00
C GLY A 128 -19.71 2.60 4.79
N VAL A 129 -18.70 3.38 4.38
CA VAL A 129 -18.32 4.63 5.04
C VAL A 129 -19.42 5.64 4.73
N THR A 130 -20.15 6.00 5.77
CA THR A 130 -21.21 7.00 5.73
C THR A 130 -20.60 8.40 5.68
N PHE A 131 -21.38 9.41 5.26
CA PHE A 131 -20.92 10.80 5.31
C PHE A 131 -20.45 11.19 6.73
N ASP A 132 -21.10 10.65 7.77
CA ASP A 132 -20.80 10.91 9.18
C ASP A 132 -19.41 10.42 9.60
N ASP A 133 -18.93 9.30 9.06
CA ASP A 133 -17.58 8.76 9.36
C ASP A 133 -16.46 9.70 8.86
N ILE A 134 -16.75 10.47 7.80
CA ILE A 134 -15.82 11.43 7.20
C ILE A 134 -15.83 12.73 8.00
N GLU A 135 -17.01 13.25 8.38
CA GLU A 135 -17.08 14.41 9.27
C GLU A 135 -16.33 14.13 10.58
N PHE A 136 -16.48 12.92 11.13
CA PHE A 136 -15.75 12.50 12.32
C PHE A 136 -14.23 12.40 12.11
N ALA A 137 -13.79 11.85 10.98
CA ALA A 137 -12.36 11.75 10.66
C ALA A 137 -11.72 13.10 10.31
N GLN A 138 -12.46 14.01 9.66
CA GLN A 138 -12.03 15.37 9.35
C GLN A 138 -11.94 16.22 10.62
N THR A 139 -12.96 16.19 11.47
CA THR A 139 -12.92 16.90 12.77
C THR A 139 -11.85 16.32 13.70
N ALA A 140 -11.61 15.01 13.69
CA ALA A 140 -10.51 14.41 14.43
C ALA A 140 -9.12 14.82 13.87
N SER A 141 -8.98 14.94 12.55
CA SER A 141 -7.76 15.43 11.91
C SER A 141 -7.51 16.91 12.16
N GLU A 142 -8.57 17.73 12.15
CA GLU A 142 -8.51 19.16 12.44
C GLU A 142 -8.17 19.40 13.91
N ALA A 143 -8.82 18.69 14.83
CA ALA A 143 -8.51 18.75 16.26
C ALA A 143 -7.08 18.26 16.59
N ALA A 144 -6.57 17.25 15.88
CA ALA A 144 -5.20 16.78 16.03
C ALA A 144 -4.17 17.77 15.47
N ALA A 145 -4.50 18.48 14.40
CA ALA A 145 -3.66 19.55 13.85
C ALA A 145 -3.63 20.76 14.78
N GLU A 146 -4.78 21.19 15.31
CA GLU A 146 -4.88 22.28 16.28
C GLU A 146 -4.11 21.98 17.57
N SER A 147 -4.21 20.75 18.10
CA SER A 147 -3.46 20.36 19.30
C SER A 147 -1.96 20.22 19.05
N ALA A 148 -1.52 19.80 17.87
CA ALA A 148 -0.10 19.80 17.52
C ALA A 148 0.46 21.24 17.36
N GLU A 149 -0.34 22.16 16.85
CA GLU A 149 0.02 23.57 16.71
C GLU A 149 0.09 24.29 18.07
N GLN A 150 -0.81 23.93 19.00
CA GLN A 150 -0.83 24.47 20.36
C GLN A 150 0.34 23.97 21.22
N VAL A 151 0.74 22.70 21.08
CA VAL A 151 1.92 22.12 21.76
C VAL A 151 3.23 22.71 21.21
N ALA A 152 3.27 23.05 19.91
CA ALA A 152 4.42 23.73 19.32
C ALA A 152 4.56 25.19 19.79
N ALA A 153 3.44 25.86 20.09
CA ALA A 153 3.44 27.23 20.61
C ALA A 153 3.90 27.32 22.08
N GLU A 154 3.45 26.41 22.96
CA GLU A 154 3.90 26.39 24.37
C GLU A 154 5.39 25.98 24.51
N GLY A 155 5.92 25.16 23.60
CA GLY A 155 7.34 24.79 23.59
C GLY A 155 8.29 25.93 23.20
N ALA A 156 7.80 26.96 22.53
CA ALA A 156 8.60 28.12 22.11
C ALA A 156 8.72 29.18 23.23
N GLU A 157 7.72 29.32 24.11
CA GLU A 157 7.75 30.29 25.22
C GLU A 157 8.62 29.83 26.41
N ALA A 158 8.89 28.52 26.55
CA ALA A 158 9.72 27.99 27.65
C ALA A 158 11.25 28.11 27.41
N GLY A 159 11.70 28.56 26.22
CA GLY A 159 13.10 28.55 25.81
C GLY A 159 13.90 29.83 26.04
N GLU A 160 13.27 30.95 26.46
CA GLU A 160 13.94 32.28 26.46
C GLU A 160 14.20 32.91 27.84
N THR A 161 13.95 32.23 28.97
CA THR A 161 14.27 32.80 30.29
C THR A 161 15.01 31.84 31.22
N GLU A 162 16.28 31.58 30.95
CA GLU A 162 17.26 31.32 32.02
C GLU A 162 18.70 31.47 31.53
N ALA A 163 19.24 32.69 31.62
CA ALA A 163 20.67 32.93 31.67
C ALA A 163 20.94 33.84 32.89
N PRO A 164 21.44 33.32 34.02
CA PRO A 164 21.95 34.17 35.08
C PRO A 164 23.39 34.58 34.75
N ALA A 165 23.69 35.84 35.03
CA ALA A 165 25.01 36.44 34.94
C ALA A 165 25.92 35.96 36.06
N GLU A 166 27.18 35.66 35.72
CA GLU A 166 28.38 35.95 36.52
C GLU A 166 29.61 36.11 35.61
#